data_AF-A0A8T3ZD19-F1
#
_entry.id   AF-A0A8T3ZD19-F1
#
_cell.length_a   1.000
_cell.length_b   1.000
_cell.length_c   1.000
_cell.angle_alpha   90.00
_cell.angle_beta   90.00
_cell.angle_gamma   90.00
#
_symmetry.space_group_name_H-M   'P 1'
#
loop_
_entity.id
_entity.type
_entity.pdbx_description
1 polymer ?
#
loop_
_entity_poly.entity_id
_entity_poly.type
_entity_poly.pdbx_seq_one_letter_code
_entity_poly.pdbx_strand_id
1 'polypeptide(L)'
;MPFADSDFILAIIKDEDWLKEKATKVYARYKESLWTSGYTIVEILLISKRLNLDPERIVVHIYRLLKVKDLDERIALLAAHYIKEKKANVFDALHASYSQFDRIISSDAVFDELGIERVSLM
;
A
#
# COMPACT_ATOMS: atom_id res chain seq x y z
N MET A 1 -21.25 -2.74 -7.71
CA MET A 1 -20.19 -2.86 -6.69
C MET A 1 -19.56 -1.49 -6.49
N PRO A 2 -19.75 -0.81 -5.34
CA PRO A 2 -19.18 0.51 -5.10
C PRO A 2 -17.65 0.46 -5.01
N PHE A 3 -16.99 1.46 -5.58
CA PHE A 3 -15.56 1.67 -5.45
C PHE A 3 -15.25 2.44 -4.16
N ALA A 4 -14.28 1.97 -3.39
CA ALA A 4 -13.80 2.60 -2.16
C ALA A 4 -12.49 3.34 -2.43
N ASP A 5 -12.48 4.66 -2.26
CA ASP A 5 -11.29 5.50 -2.37
C ASP A 5 -10.49 5.55 -1.06
N SER A 6 -9.39 6.29 -1.07
CA SER A 6 -8.47 6.41 0.06
C SER A 6 -9.12 7.08 1.27
N ASP A 7 -9.92 8.12 1.09
CA ASP A 7 -10.63 8.82 2.18
C ASP A 7 -11.61 7.89 2.90
N PHE A 8 -12.44 7.15 2.15
CA PHE A 8 -13.35 6.16 2.75
C PHE A 8 -12.59 5.08 3.53
N ILE A 9 -11.50 4.57 2.96
CA ILE A 9 -10.66 3.56 3.61
C ILE A 9 -10.05 4.12 4.89
N LEU A 10 -9.40 5.28 4.81
CA LEU A 10 -8.77 5.96 5.95
C LEU A 10 -9.74 6.22 7.09
N ALA A 11 -10.95 6.67 6.74
CA ALA A 11 -12.03 6.84 7.71
C ALA A 11 -12.40 5.55 8.44
N ILE A 12 -12.25 4.37 7.82
CA ILE A 12 -12.50 3.08 8.46
C ILE A 12 -11.30 2.59 9.27
N ILE A 13 -10.08 2.75 8.77
CA ILE A 13 -8.88 2.15 9.39
C ILE A 13 -8.28 2.98 10.52
N LYS A 14 -8.40 4.31 10.49
CA LYS A 14 -7.88 5.19 11.55
C LYS A 14 -8.72 5.09 12.80
N ASP A 15 -8.10 5.15 13.97
CA ASP A 15 -8.84 5.12 15.25
C ASP A 15 -9.75 6.35 15.38
N GLU A 16 -9.26 7.52 15.00
CA GLU A 16 -10.00 8.78 14.98
C GLU A 16 -10.08 9.36 13.56
N ASP A 17 -11.32 9.55 13.09
CA ASP A 17 -11.61 10.24 11.83
C ASP A 17 -13.01 10.88 11.89
N TRP A 18 -13.15 12.09 11.37
CA TRP A 18 -14.42 12.83 11.36
C TRP A 18 -15.49 12.15 10.49
N LEU A 19 -15.10 11.26 9.56
CA LEU A 19 -16.00 10.45 8.74
C LEU A 19 -16.26 9.05 9.30
N LYS A 20 -15.57 8.61 10.37
CA LYS A 20 -15.58 7.23 10.90
C LYS A 20 -16.98 6.65 11.04
N GLU A 21 -17.90 7.36 11.69
CA GLU A 21 -19.26 6.87 11.94
C GLU A 21 -20.05 6.69 10.62
N LYS A 22 -19.95 7.67 9.72
CA LYS A 22 -20.64 7.64 8.42
C LYS A 22 -20.06 6.53 7.53
N ALA A 23 -18.74 6.43 7.45
CA ALA A 23 -18.03 5.41 6.69
C ALA A 23 -18.36 4.00 7.19
N THR A 24 -18.44 3.80 8.51
CA THR A 24 -18.81 2.51 9.13
C THR A 24 -20.24 2.09 8.75
N LYS A 25 -21.21 3.03 8.73
CA LYS A 25 -22.59 2.74 8.30
C LYS A 25 -22.65 2.36 6.82
N VAL A 26 -21.88 3.04 5.96
CA VAL A 26 -21.78 2.71 4.53
C VAL A 26 -21.10 1.36 4.33
N TYR A 27 -20.00 1.09 5.04
CA TYR A 27 -19.30 -0.20 5.03
C TYR A 27 -20.24 -1.35 5.41
N ALA A 28 -20.98 -1.23 6.52
CA ALA A 28 -21.93 -2.25 6.95
C ALA A 28 -22.99 -2.58 5.88
N ARG A 29 -23.40 -1.60 5.07
CA ARG A 29 -24.37 -1.77 3.98
C ARG A 29 -23.78 -2.46 2.75
N TYR A 30 -22.50 -2.23 2.45
CA TYR A 30 -21.90 -2.63 1.17
C TYR A 30 -20.75 -3.63 1.27
N LYS A 31 -20.30 -4.03 2.47
CA LYS A 31 -19.08 -4.82 2.73
C LYS A 31 -18.83 -6.02 1.80
N GLU A 32 -19.88 -6.74 1.38
CA GLU A 32 -19.76 -7.90 0.48
C GLU A 32 -19.51 -7.54 -1.00
N SER A 33 -19.57 -6.26 -1.34
CA SER A 33 -19.56 -5.75 -2.72
C SER A 33 -18.60 -4.58 -2.96
N LEU A 34 -17.86 -4.17 -1.93
CA LEU A 34 -16.88 -3.09 -2.03
C LEU A 34 -15.59 -3.59 -2.68
N TRP A 35 -14.99 -2.73 -3.49
CA TRP A 35 -13.71 -2.99 -4.13
C TRP A 35 -12.90 -1.70 -4.26
N THR A 36 -11.59 -1.82 -4.42
CA THR A 36 -10.69 -0.70 -4.66
C THR A 36 -9.62 -1.11 -5.69
N SER A 37 -8.75 -0.17 -6.07
CA SER A 37 -7.66 -0.41 -7.02
C SER A 37 -6.29 -0.40 -6.34
N GLY A 38 -5.29 -0.94 -7.03
CA GLY A 38 -3.88 -0.81 -6.64
C GLY A 38 -3.45 0.65 -6.48
N TYR A 39 -3.98 1.58 -7.27
CA TYR A 39 -3.68 3.02 -7.12
C TYR A 39 -4.08 3.56 -5.76
N THR A 40 -5.21 3.12 -5.22
CA THR A 40 -5.63 3.51 -3.86
C THR A 40 -4.70 2.95 -2.80
N ILE A 41 -4.13 1.75 -3.00
CA ILE A 41 -3.08 1.23 -2.12
C ILE A 41 -1.82 2.10 -2.19
N VAL A 42 -1.38 2.50 -3.38
CA VAL A 42 -0.22 3.39 -3.56
C VAL A 42 -0.43 4.73 -2.84
N GLU A 43 -1.60 5.33 -3.00
CA GLU A 43 -1.97 6.57 -2.31
C GLU A 43 -1.92 6.41 -0.78
N ILE A 44 -2.47 5.32 -0.26
CA ILE A 44 -2.45 5.04 1.17
C ILE A 44 -1.02 4.79 1.68
N LEU A 45 -0.16 4.13 0.91
CA LEU A 45 1.26 3.98 1.27
C LEU A 45 1.95 5.35 1.34
N LEU A 46 1.69 6.26 0.40
CA LEU A 46 2.19 7.64 0.44
C LEU A 46 1.70 8.38 1.69
N ILE A 47 0.41 8.27 2.01
CA ILE A 47 -0.19 8.87 3.21
C ILE A 47 0.41 8.27 4.47
N SER A 48 0.59 6.95 4.53
CA SER A 48 1.18 6.26 5.68
C SER A 48 2.60 6.72 5.96
N LYS A 49 3.43 6.90 4.93
CA LYS A 49 4.80 7.44 5.07
C LYS A 49 4.76 8.89 5.56
N ARG A 50 3.87 9.73 5.00
CA ARG A 50 3.73 11.14 5.40
C ARG A 50 3.25 11.32 6.83
N LEU A 51 2.34 10.46 7.28
CA LEU A 51 1.72 10.53 8.61
C LEU A 51 2.38 9.59 9.63
N ASN A 52 3.48 8.93 9.25
CA ASN A 52 4.19 7.94 10.07
C ASN A 52 3.27 6.85 10.65
N LEU A 53 2.33 6.36 9.84
CA LEU A 53 1.46 5.23 10.17
C LEU A 53 2.16 3.91 9.82
N ASP A 54 1.73 2.81 10.44
CA ASP A 54 2.24 1.47 10.10
C ASP A 54 1.69 1.00 8.74
N PRO A 55 2.50 0.96 7.67
CA PRO A 55 2.03 0.59 6.34
C PRO A 55 1.62 -0.89 6.25
N GLU A 56 2.30 -1.78 6.98
CA GLU A 56 2.01 -3.22 6.94
C GLU A 56 0.62 -3.49 7.53
N ARG A 57 0.36 -2.89 8.70
CA ARG A 57 -0.96 -3.01 9.35
C ARG A 57 -2.08 -2.47 8.46
N ILE A 58 -1.84 -1.36 7.80
CA ILE A 58 -2.81 -0.73 6.90
C ILE A 58 -3.10 -1.61 5.69
N VAL A 59 -2.06 -2.12 5.01
CA VAL A 59 -2.24 -3.01 3.85
C VAL A 59 -3.05 -4.25 4.23
N VAL A 60 -2.68 -4.93 5.33
CA VAL A 60 -3.45 -6.10 5.83
C VAL A 60 -4.91 -5.75 6.08
N HIS A 61 -5.19 -4.61 6.70
CA HIS A 61 -6.57 -4.19 6.95
C HIS A 61 -7.35 -3.99 5.63
N ILE A 62 -6.74 -3.37 4.62
CA ILE A 62 -7.42 -3.09 3.36
C ILE A 62 -7.78 -4.38 2.62
N TYR A 63 -6.82 -5.31 2.47
CA TYR A 63 -7.04 -6.59 1.80
C TYR A 63 -8.05 -7.49 2.53
N ARG A 64 -8.21 -7.32 3.86
CA ARG A 64 -9.26 -8.00 4.64
C ARG A 64 -10.65 -7.39 4.47
N LEU A 65 -10.74 -6.08 4.23
CA LEU A 65 -12.02 -5.36 4.19
C LEU A 65 -12.57 -5.20 2.77
N LEU A 66 -11.69 -5.22 1.76
CA LEU A 66 -12.04 -4.84 0.39
C LEU A 66 -11.44 -5.80 -0.63
N LYS A 67 -12.16 -6.01 -1.72
CA LYS A 67 -11.56 -6.62 -2.92
C LYS A 67 -10.63 -5.62 -3.61
N VAL A 68 -9.32 -5.80 -3.47
CA VAL A 68 -8.32 -5.00 -4.20
C VAL A 68 -8.12 -5.59 -5.60
N LYS A 69 -8.13 -4.73 -6.62
CA LYS A 69 -7.81 -5.12 -8.01
C LYS A 69 -6.45 -4.55 -8.41
N ASP A 70 -5.80 -5.21 -9.37
CA ASP A 70 -4.61 -4.73 -10.08
C ASP A 70 -3.34 -4.56 -9.22
N LEU A 71 -3.35 -5.07 -7.98
CA LEU A 71 -2.18 -5.19 -7.12
C LEU A 71 -2.27 -6.44 -6.25
N ASP A 72 -1.30 -7.36 -6.39
CA ASP A 72 -1.20 -8.58 -5.58
C ASP A 72 -0.86 -8.21 -4.12
N GLU A 73 -1.54 -8.86 -3.17
CA GLU A 73 -1.38 -8.61 -1.74
C GLU A 73 0.07 -8.78 -1.27
N ARG A 74 0.80 -9.76 -1.82
CA ARG A 74 2.19 -10.02 -1.44
C ARG A 74 3.11 -8.90 -1.89
N ILE A 75 2.86 -8.32 -3.07
CA ILE A 75 3.59 -7.16 -3.59
C ILE A 75 3.32 -5.94 -2.71
N ALA A 76 2.07 -5.71 -2.32
CA ALA A 76 1.70 -4.60 -1.45
C ALA A 76 2.34 -4.74 -0.04
N LEU A 77 2.33 -5.95 0.53
CA LEU A 77 2.93 -6.24 1.83
C LEU A 77 4.46 -6.11 1.80
N LEU A 78 5.11 -6.60 0.75
CA LEU A 78 6.56 -6.46 0.60
C LEU A 78 6.96 -4.98 0.44
N ALA A 79 6.17 -4.19 -0.28
CA ALA A 79 6.41 -2.75 -0.40
C ALA A 79 6.24 -2.05 0.96
N ALA A 80 5.18 -2.39 1.70
CA ALA A 80 4.98 -1.90 3.06
C ALA A 80 6.16 -2.26 4.00
N HIS A 81 6.69 -3.47 3.88
CA HIS A 81 7.85 -3.92 4.63
C HIS A 81 9.10 -3.09 4.32
N TYR A 82 9.42 -2.87 3.03
CA TYR A 82 10.54 -2.01 2.64
C TYR A 82 10.37 -0.56 3.13
N ILE A 83 9.16 -0.02 3.10
CA ILE A 83 8.88 1.33 3.64
C ILE A 83 9.14 1.39 5.15
N LYS A 84 8.67 0.38 5.90
CA LYS A 84 8.74 0.36 7.37
C LYS A 84 10.16 0.07 7.87
N GLU A 85 10.75 -1.02 7.41
CA GLU A 85 12.00 -1.56 7.95
C GLU A 85 13.24 -0.99 7.26
N LYS A 86 13.14 -0.72 5.95
CA LYS A 86 14.27 -0.17 5.15
C LYS A 86 14.14 1.32 4.86
N LYS A 87 13.06 1.97 5.31
CA LYS A 87 12.78 3.41 5.11
C LYS A 87 12.70 3.84 3.65
N ALA A 88 12.53 2.89 2.72
CA ALA A 88 12.43 3.14 1.29
C ALA A 88 11.32 4.14 0.95
N ASN A 89 11.46 4.89 -0.15
CA ASN A 89 10.33 5.64 -0.69
C ASN A 89 9.30 4.67 -1.27
N VAL A 90 8.06 5.13 -1.39
CA VAL A 90 6.94 4.27 -1.78
C VAL A 90 7.15 3.66 -3.17
N PHE A 91 7.60 4.45 -4.14
CA PHE A 91 7.83 3.95 -5.50
C PHE A 91 9.04 3.01 -5.57
N ASP A 92 10.13 3.31 -4.86
CA ASP A 92 11.30 2.41 -4.78
C ASP A 92 10.89 1.06 -4.19
N ALA A 93 10.13 1.08 -3.09
CA ALA A 93 9.60 -0.12 -2.45
C ALA A 93 8.66 -0.91 -3.37
N LEU A 94 7.83 -0.25 -4.17
CA LEU A 94 6.95 -0.90 -5.14
C LEU A 94 7.77 -1.52 -6.29
N HIS A 95 8.72 -0.80 -6.87
CA HIS A 95 9.60 -1.34 -7.91
C HIS A 95 10.41 -2.54 -7.40
N ALA A 96 10.97 -2.43 -6.19
CA ALA A 96 11.67 -3.49 -5.50
C ALA A 96 10.78 -4.73 -5.25
N SER A 97 9.51 -4.50 -4.93
CA SER A 97 8.56 -5.59 -4.69
C SER A 97 8.12 -6.27 -5.99
N TYR A 98 7.85 -5.47 -7.03
CA TYR A 98 7.45 -5.96 -8.34
C TYR A 98 8.58 -6.69 -9.07
N SER A 99 9.83 -6.34 -8.83
CA SER A 99 10.95 -7.12 -9.39
C SER A 99 11.02 -8.53 -8.82
N GLN A 100 10.34 -8.82 -7.69
CA GLN A 100 10.30 -10.16 -7.08
C GLN A 100 11.69 -10.78 -6.90
N PHE A 101 12.68 -9.97 -6.54
CA PHE A 101 14.10 -10.35 -6.42
C PHE A 101 14.81 -10.68 -7.74
N ASP A 102 14.17 -10.46 -8.90
CA ASP A 102 14.89 -10.37 -10.18
C ASP A 102 15.80 -9.15 -10.19
N ARG A 103 16.75 -9.16 -11.12
CA ARG A 103 17.69 -8.07 -11.34
C ARG A 103 16.93 -6.81 -11.78
N ILE A 104 17.25 -5.67 -11.17
CA ILE A 104 16.64 -4.38 -11.52
C ILE A 104 17.61 -3.50 -12.31
N ILE A 105 17.18 -2.97 -13.45
CA ILE A 105 17.95 -1.99 -14.21
C ILE A 105 17.64 -0.60 -13.65
N SER A 106 18.61 0.02 -12.99
CA SER A 106 18.38 1.31 -12.32
C SER A 106 19.69 2.09 -12.13
N SER A 107 19.57 3.41 -12.17
CA SER A 107 20.61 4.35 -11.73
C SER A 107 20.68 4.53 -10.22
N ASP A 108 19.63 4.15 -9.49
CA ASP A 108 19.51 4.40 -8.06
C ASP A 108 20.15 3.27 -7.24
N ALA A 109 21.14 3.61 -6.42
CA ALA A 109 21.84 2.66 -5.55
C ALA A 109 20.97 2.16 -4.38
N VAL A 110 19.80 2.76 -4.12
CA VAL A 110 18.88 2.31 -3.06
C VAL A 110 18.53 0.83 -3.19
N PHE A 111 18.46 0.30 -4.42
CA PHE A 111 18.14 -1.12 -4.64
C PHE A 111 19.24 -2.06 -4.14
N ASP A 112 20.51 -1.63 -4.14
CA ASP A 112 21.61 -2.39 -3.54
C ASP A 112 21.42 -2.50 -2.02
N GLU A 113 20.99 -1.42 -1.36
CA GLU A 113 20.68 -1.38 0.08
C GLU A 113 19.45 -2.21 0.46
N LEU A 114 18.50 -2.34 -0.48
CA LEU A 114 17.33 -3.21 -0.34
C LEU A 114 17.66 -4.70 -0.59
N GLY A 115 18.90 -5.03 -0.97
CA GLY A 115 19.35 -6.39 -1.22
C GLY A 115 18.90 -6.95 -2.57
N ILE A 116 18.61 -6.07 -3.53
CA ILE A 116 18.20 -6.44 -4.90
C ILE A 116 19.40 -6.28 -5.82
N GLU A 117 19.65 -7.30 -6.66
CA GLU A 117 20.74 -7.22 -7.62
C GLU A 117 20.45 -6.13 -8.67
N ARG A 118 21.25 -5.07 -8.68
CA ARG A 118 21.10 -3.97 -9.63
C ARG A 118 22.02 -4.13 -10.84
N VAL A 119 21.45 -4.06 -12.04
CA VAL A 119 22.20 -3.79 -13.26
C VAL A 119 22.39 -2.29 -13.34
N SER A 120 23.60 -1.83 -12.97
CA SER A 120 23.87 -0.41 -12.87
C SER A 120 23.87 0.29 -14.23
N LEU A 121 23.25 1.48 -14.28
CA LEU A 121 23.39 2.42 -15.38
C LEU A 121 24.56 3.41 -15.18
N MET A 122 25.17 3.44 -13.99
CA MET A 122 26.30 4.31 -13.61
C MET A 122 27.30 3.63 -12.67
#